data_AF-A0A5B9EFS6-F1
#
_entry.id   AF-A0A5B9EFS6-F1
#
_cell.length_a   1.000
_cell.length_b   1.000
_cell.length_c   1.000
_cell.angle_alpha   90.00
_cell.angle_beta   90.00
_cell.angle_gamma   90.00
#
_symmetry.space_group_name_H-M   'P 1'
#
loop_
_entity.id
_entity.type
_entity.pdbx_description
1 polymer ?
#
loop_
_entity_poly.entity_id
_entity_poly.type
_entity_poly.pdbx_seq_one_letter_code
_entity_poly.pdbx_strand_id
1 'polypeptide(L)'
;MTEGEFAVLFSGDRPATVEGESTPEGPFCVVAADMVAAERYANEAVVQHPEMIARVYDRRGMVGAPLLEAHGAKANRSEISARFRRWAGGGLFGVGAALGLAEIISGFTINWAGMLAARLLPVGVVLLLTEAAIVVSARRERKRKSR
;
A
#
# COMPACT_ATOMS: atom_id res chain seq x y z
N MET A 1 -5.68 21.64 8.35
CA MET A 1 -6.05 21.08 9.66
C MET A 1 -5.29 21.80 10.73
N THR A 2 -6.00 22.27 11.73
CA THR A 2 -5.44 22.90 12.93
C THR A 2 -5.01 21.83 13.95
N GLU A 3 -4.42 22.26 15.06
CA GLU A 3 -3.99 21.35 16.12
C GLU A 3 -5.21 20.83 16.90
N GLY A 4 -5.37 19.51 16.96
CA GLY A 4 -6.55 18.85 17.54
C GLY A 4 -7.55 18.29 16.53
N GLU A 5 -7.47 18.71 15.26
CA GLU A 5 -8.30 18.16 14.18
C GLU A 5 -7.73 16.86 13.59
N PHE A 6 -8.62 15.96 13.18
CA PHE A 6 -8.29 14.68 12.56
C PHE A 6 -9.04 14.51 11.24
N ALA A 7 -8.37 13.99 10.22
CA ALA A 7 -8.95 13.76 8.91
C ALA A 7 -9.29 12.27 8.75
N VAL A 8 -10.53 11.96 8.43
CA VAL A 8 -10.98 10.62 8.07
C VAL A 8 -11.07 10.57 6.55
N LEU A 9 -10.14 9.84 5.94
CA LEU A 9 -10.06 9.60 4.51
C LEU A 9 -10.73 8.26 4.18
N PHE A 10 -11.66 8.26 3.23
CA PHE A 10 -12.31 7.04 2.75
C PHE A 10 -11.68 6.58 1.44
N SER A 11 -11.34 5.29 1.37
CA SER A 11 -10.79 4.63 0.18
C SER A 11 -11.66 3.43 -0.18
N GLY A 12 -12.29 3.48 -1.35
CA GLY A 12 -13.19 2.44 -1.87
C GLY A 12 -14.15 3.02 -2.91
N ASP A 13 -14.68 2.16 -3.78
CA ASP A 13 -15.83 2.53 -4.62
C ASP A 13 -17.04 2.65 -3.71
N ARG A 14 -17.63 3.86 -3.64
CA ARG A 14 -18.89 4.07 -2.91
C ARG A 14 -19.99 3.26 -3.62
N PRO A 15 -20.85 2.49 -2.92
CA PRO A 15 -22.03 1.93 -3.56
C PRO A 15 -22.87 3.10 -4.04
N ALA A 16 -23.26 3.07 -5.32
CA ALA A 16 -24.11 4.10 -5.91
C ALA A 16 -25.42 4.16 -5.12
N THR A 17 -25.59 5.19 -4.29
CA THR A 17 -26.87 5.46 -3.64
C THR A 17 -27.50 6.73 -4.19
N VAL A 18 -28.57 6.46 -4.94
CA VAL A 18 -29.84 7.19 -5.04
C VAL A 18 -29.78 8.62 -5.59
N GLU A 19 -30.51 8.76 -6.69
CA GLU A 19 -30.87 9.97 -7.42
C GLU A 19 -30.99 11.24 -6.56
N GLY A 20 -30.28 12.31 -6.94
CA GLY A 20 -30.75 13.66 -6.64
C GLY A 20 -29.73 14.69 -6.19
N GLU A 21 -28.50 14.33 -5.83
CA GLU A 21 -27.51 15.32 -5.41
C GLU A 21 -26.14 15.01 -5.99
N SER A 22 -25.61 15.96 -6.78
CA SER A 22 -24.30 15.87 -7.43
C SER A 22 -23.20 15.75 -6.37
N THR A 23 -22.88 14.52 -5.99
CA THR A 23 -21.85 14.21 -5.01
C THR A 23 -20.52 14.03 -5.75
N PRO A 24 -19.43 14.61 -5.23
CA PRO A 24 -18.15 14.58 -5.92
C PRO A 24 -17.65 13.14 -6.08
N GLU A 25 -17.40 12.74 -7.33
CA GLU A 25 -16.75 11.47 -7.67
C GLU A 25 -15.33 11.45 -7.09
N GLY A 26 -15.06 10.53 -6.16
CA GLY A 26 -13.71 10.28 -5.65
C GLY A 26 -13.61 10.08 -4.14
N PRO A 27 -12.38 9.84 -3.64
CA PRO A 27 -12.12 9.73 -2.21
C PRO A 27 -12.51 11.04 -1.52
N PHE A 28 -13.45 10.97 -0.58
CA PHE A 28 -13.85 12.11 0.23
C PHE A 28 -13.19 12.07 1.60
N CYS A 29 -12.95 13.25 2.17
CA CYS A 29 -12.30 13.43 3.45
C CYS A 29 -13.24 14.20 4.38
N VAL A 30 -13.39 13.72 5.61
CA VAL A 30 -14.15 14.40 6.67
C VAL A 30 -13.19 14.84 7.76
N VAL A 31 -13.30 16.09 8.22
CA VAL A 31 -12.48 16.61 9.33
C VAL A 31 -13.31 16.53 10.61
N ALA A 32 -12.77 15.85 11.61
CA ALA A 32 -13.33 15.74 12.95
C ALA A 32 -12.53 16.63 13.93
N ALA A 33 -13.24 17.15 14.93
CA ALA A 33 -12.69 18.08 15.92
C ALA A 33 -11.82 17.41 16.99
N ASP A 34 -11.89 16.09 17.14
CA ASP A 34 -11.09 15.31 18.07
C ASP A 34 -10.92 13.85 17.59
N MET A 35 -9.98 13.13 18.21
CA MET A 35 -9.60 11.77 17.82
C MET A 35 -10.74 10.77 18.06
N VAL A 36 -11.48 10.92 19.15
CA VAL A 36 -12.55 9.99 19.53
C VAL A 36 -13.72 10.09 18.54
N ALA A 37 -14.07 11.30 18.13
CA ALA A 37 -15.06 11.58 17.10
C ALA A 37 -14.62 11.02 15.75
N ALA A 38 -13.33 11.18 15.39
CA ALA A 38 -12.77 10.63 14.17
C ALA A 38 -12.82 9.09 14.13
N GLU A 39 -12.42 8.43 15.23
CA GLU A 39 -12.45 6.97 15.36
C GLU A 39 -13.86 6.42 15.32
N ARG A 40 -14.79 7.03 16.06
CA ARG A 40 -16.20 6.61 16.06
C ARG A 40 -16.79 6.73 14.66
N TYR A 41 -16.57 7.87 14.00
CA TYR A 41 -17.07 8.09 12.64
C TYR A 41 -16.48 7.10 11.63
N ALA A 42 -15.16 6.82 11.72
CA ALA A 42 -14.51 5.84 10.86
C ALA A 42 -15.10 4.43 11.05
N ASN A 43 -15.32 4.00 12.30
CA ASN A 43 -15.89 2.69 12.61
C ASN A 43 -17.35 2.57 12.18
N GLU A 44 -18.18 3.59 12.42
CA GLU A 44 -19.58 3.60 11.99
C GLU A 44 -19.69 3.57 10.46
N ALA A 45 -18.84 4.33 9.76
CA ALA A 45 -18.85 4.39 8.31
C ALA A 45 -18.49 3.04 7.66
N VAL A 46 -17.50 2.31 8.17
CA VAL A 46 -17.13 0.99 7.62
C VAL A 46 -18.13 -0.12 7.96
N VAL A 47 -18.94 0.07 9.01
CA VAL A 47 -20.07 -0.82 9.32
C VAL A 47 -21.22 -0.57 8.35
N GLN A 48 -21.53 0.70 8.07
CA GLN A 48 -22.57 1.08 7.10
C GLN A 48 -22.20 0.76 5.66
N HIS A 49 -20.90 0.81 5.34
CA HIS A 49 -20.34 0.57 4.01
C HIS A 49 -19.20 -0.46 4.08
N PRO A 50 -19.54 -1.76 4.11
CA PRO A 50 -18.58 -2.84 4.33
C PRO A 50 -17.47 -2.94 3.27
N GLU A 51 -17.67 -2.35 2.09
CA GLU A 51 -16.71 -2.30 0.97
C GLU A 51 -15.61 -1.23 1.15
N MET A 52 -15.76 -0.31 2.10
CA MET A 52 -14.85 0.82 2.26
C MET A 52 -13.74 0.59 3.29
N ILE A 53 -12.65 1.34 3.14
CA ILE A 53 -11.56 1.48 4.12
C ILE A 53 -11.57 2.93 4.60
N ALA A 54 -11.58 3.14 5.91
CA ALA A 54 -11.48 4.46 6.53
C ALA A 54 -10.11 4.61 7.22
N ARG A 55 -9.38 5.68 6.89
CA ARG A 55 -8.04 5.98 7.42
C ARG A 55 -8.08 7.31 8.16
N VAL A 56 -7.69 7.32 9.43
CA VAL A 56 -7.63 8.53 10.26
C VAL A 56 -6.21 9.08 10.28
N TYR A 57 -6.07 10.36 9.97
CA TYR A 57 -4.80 11.09 9.98
C TYR A 57 -4.86 12.27 10.96
N ASP A 58 -3.73 12.58 11.57
CA ASP A 58 -3.55 13.81 12.35
C ASP A 58 -3.28 15.01 11.42
N ARG A 59 -2.95 16.15 12.02
CA ARG A 59 -2.52 17.37 11.32
C ARG A 59 -1.38 17.16 10.30
N ARG A 60 -0.59 16.08 10.41
CA ARG A 60 0.50 15.77 9.48
C ARG A 60 -0.02 15.10 8.20
N GLY A 61 -1.30 14.76 8.14
CA GLY A 61 -1.96 14.18 6.97
C GLY A 61 -1.30 12.89 6.50
N MET A 62 -1.28 12.65 5.19
CA MET A 62 -0.73 11.44 4.57
C MET A 62 0.81 11.35 4.59
N VAL A 63 1.53 12.30 5.23
CA VAL A 63 3.00 12.28 5.35
C VAL A 63 3.48 11.20 6.34
N GLY A 64 2.59 10.32 6.83
CA GLY A 64 2.88 9.25 7.77
C GLY A 64 1.88 8.11 7.66
N ALA A 65 2.10 7.05 8.44
CA ALA A 65 1.10 5.99 8.59
C ALA A 65 -0.17 6.58 9.23
N PRO A 66 -1.36 6.10 8.85
CA PRO A 66 -2.60 6.52 9.51
C PRO A 66 -2.53 6.16 11.00
N LEU A 67 -3.14 7.00 11.83
CA LEU A 67 -3.29 6.74 13.26
C LEU A 67 -4.22 5.56 13.52
N LEU A 68 -5.27 5.45 12.70
CA LEU A 68 -6.24 4.37 12.71
C LEU A 68 -6.58 3.98 11.28
N GLU A 69 -6.68 2.68 11.03
CA GLU A 69 -7.24 2.14 9.80
C GLU A 69 -8.37 1.18 10.16
N ALA A 70 -9.60 1.56 9.81
CA ALA A 70 -10.79 0.74 9.98
C ALA A 70 -11.15 0.11 8.62
N HIS A 71 -11.46 -1.18 8.64
CA HIS A 71 -11.78 -1.94 7.43
C HIS A 71 -13.21 -2.44 7.51
N GLY A 72 -13.99 -2.20 6.45
CA GLY A 72 -15.26 -2.87 6.28
C GLY A 72 -15.06 -4.36 6.00
N ALA A 73 -16.07 -5.17 6.32
CA ALA A 73 -16.00 -6.64 6.22
C ALA A 73 -15.77 -7.17 4.79
N LYS A 74 -16.09 -6.37 3.77
CA LYS A 74 -15.96 -6.69 2.34
C LYS A 74 -14.91 -5.81 1.64
N ALA A 75 -14.13 -5.05 2.40
CA ALA A 75 -13.16 -4.12 1.83
C ALA A 75 -12.13 -4.87 0.99
N ASN A 76 -12.09 -4.56 -0.31
CA ASN A 76 -11.13 -5.16 -1.22
C ASN A 76 -9.76 -4.52 -0.98
N ARG A 77 -8.79 -5.30 -0.47
CA ARG A 77 -7.41 -4.84 -0.27
C ARG A 77 -6.71 -4.73 -1.62
N SER A 78 -7.03 -3.70 -2.41
CA SER A 78 -6.44 -3.50 -3.74
C SER A 78 -4.98 -3.04 -3.70
N GLU A 79 -4.46 -2.66 -2.53
CA GLU A 79 -3.03 -2.39 -2.37
C GLU A 79 -2.26 -3.71 -2.28
N ILE A 80 -1.45 -4.01 -3.31
CA ILE A 80 -0.42 -5.05 -3.25
C ILE A 80 0.37 -4.86 -1.96
N SER A 81 0.16 -5.76 -0.99
CA SER A 81 0.72 -5.60 0.34
C SER A 81 2.24 -5.53 0.28
N ALA A 82 2.86 -4.68 1.11
CA ALA A 82 4.32 -4.58 1.19
C ALA A 82 4.99 -5.93 1.49
N ARG A 83 4.28 -6.82 2.23
CA ARG A 83 4.73 -8.20 2.47
C ARG A 83 4.77 -9.03 1.19
N PHE A 84 3.75 -8.93 0.33
CA PHE A 84 3.74 -9.62 -0.96
C PHE A 84 4.89 -9.15 -1.86
N ARG A 85 5.13 -7.83 -1.98
CA ARG A 85 6.29 -7.33 -2.75
C ARG A 85 7.62 -7.86 -2.24
N ARG A 86 7.83 -7.93 -0.92
CA ARG A 86 9.08 -8.46 -0.34
C ARG A 86 9.28 -9.93 -0.62
N TRP A 87 8.26 -10.76 -0.40
CA TRP A 87 8.36 -12.20 -0.60
C TRP A 87 8.38 -12.58 -2.07
N ALA A 88 7.52 -11.98 -2.90
CA ALA A 88 7.49 -12.24 -4.34
C ALA A 88 8.76 -11.71 -5.03
N GLY A 89 9.16 -10.46 -4.76
CA GLY A 89 10.38 -9.87 -5.33
C GLY A 89 11.65 -10.60 -4.90
N GLY A 90 11.77 -10.94 -3.61
CA GLY A 90 12.89 -11.72 -3.08
C GLY A 90 12.92 -13.15 -3.65
N GLY A 91 11.76 -13.81 -3.77
CA GLY A 91 11.65 -15.15 -4.35
C GLY A 91 12.00 -15.18 -5.84
N LEU A 92 11.45 -14.25 -6.62
CA LEU A 92 11.74 -14.11 -8.06
C LEU A 92 13.23 -13.85 -8.32
N PHE A 93 13.83 -12.95 -7.55
CA PHE A 93 15.25 -12.65 -7.65
C PHE A 93 16.11 -13.85 -7.22
N GLY A 94 15.81 -14.48 -6.09
CA GLY A 94 16.56 -15.61 -5.56
C GLY A 94 16.53 -16.82 -6.50
N VAL A 95 15.34 -17.18 -7.01
CA VAL A 95 15.18 -18.26 -7.99
C VAL A 95 15.89 -17.92 -9.30
N GLY A 96 15.72 -16.70 -9.81
CA GLY A 96 16.41 -16.26 -11.04
C GLY A 96 17.94 -16.27 -10.91
N ALA A 97 18.47 -15.83 -9.77
CA ALA A 97 19.90 -15.85 -9.49
C ALA A 97 20.45 -17.28 -9.34
N ALA A 98 19.73 -18.16 -8.63
CA ALA A 98 20.12 -19.55 -8.48
C ALA A 98 20.15 -20.29 -9.82
N LEU A 99 19.16 -20.07 -10.68
CA LEU A 99 19.12 -20.63 -12.04
C LEU A 99 20.26 -20.09 -12.91
N GLY A 100 20.55 -18.78 -12.84
CA GLY A 100 21.69 -18.19 -13.56
C GLY A 100 23.04 -18.73 -13.09
N LEU A 101 23.22 -18.93 -11.78
CA LEU A 101 24.43 -19.56 -11.21
C LEU A 101 24.57 -21.02 -11.66
N ALA A 102 23.48 -21.78 -11.66
CA ALA A 102 23.48 -23.16 -12.15
C ALA A 102 23.85 -23.25 -13.64
N GLU A 103 23.39 -22.31 -14.46
CA GLU A 103 23.76 -22.19 -15.88
C GLU A 103 25.26 -21.97 -16.04
N ILE A 104 25.84 -21.04 -15.27
CA ILE A 104 27.28 -20.73 -15.32
C ILE A 104 28.11 -21.94 -14.88
N ILE A 105 27.71 -22.62 -13.80
CA ILE A 105 28.43 -23.80 -13.27
C ILE A 105 28.34 -24.97 -14.26
N SER A 106 27.20 -25.13 -14.94
CA SER A 106 26.99 -26.18 -15.93
C SER A 106 27.57 -25.87 -17.31
N GLY A 107 28.24 -24.71 -17.48
CA GLY A 107 28.84 -24.32 -18.75
C GLY A 107 27.82 -24.09 -19.86
N PHE A 108 26.64 -23.54 -19.52
CA PHE A 108 25.54 -23.26 -20.47
C PHE A 108 24.97 -24.50 -21.17
N THR A 109 25.06 -25.67 -20.53
CA THR A 109 24.51 -26.91 -21.09
C THR A 109 23.00 -27.04 -20.87
N ILE A 110 22.41 -26.20 -20.01
CA ILE A 110 21.01 -26.29 -19.56
C ILE A 110 20.21 -25.08 -20.08
N ASN A 111 20.11 -24.95 -21.41
CA ASN A 111 19.50 -23.79 -22.10
C ASN A 111 18.15 -23.28 -21.53
N TRP A 112 17.33 -24.14 -20.93
CA TRP A 112 16.05 -23.73 -20.33
C TRP A 112 16.21 -22.91 -19.04
N ALA A 113 17.25 -23.16 -18.24
CA ALA A 113 17.49 -22.46 -16.98
C ALA A 113 17.97 -21.01 -17.26
N GLY A 114 18.86 -20.82 -18.24
CA GLY A 114 19.23 -19.50 -18.76
C GLY A 114 18.04 -18.69 -19.29
N MET A 115 17.12 -19.32 -20.04
CA MET A 115 15.90 -18.63 -20.53
C MET A 115 14.96 -18.21 -19.39
N LEU A 116 14.79 -19.05 -18.36
CA LEU A 116 13.99 -18.68 -17.19
C LEU A 116 14.66 -17.59 -16.35
N ALA A 117 15.98 -17.68 -16.13
CA ALA A 117 16.73 -16.67 -15.41
C ALA A 117 16.62 -15.30 -16.08
N ALA A 118 16.75 -15.23 -17.41
CA ALA A 118 16.64 -13.98 -18.17
C ALA A 118 15.25 -13.32 -18.07
N ARG A 119 14.18 -14.09 -17.79
CA ARG A 119 12.82 -13.57 -17.60
C ARG A 119 12.52 -13.20 -16.14
N LEU A 120 13.03 -13.99 -15.19
CA LEU A 120 12.74 -13.81 -13.77
C LEU A 120 13.59 -12.72 -13.11
N LEU A 121 14.87 -12.60 -13.50
CA LEU A 121 15.81 -11.62 -12.93
C LEU A 121 15.35 -10.17 -13.11
N PRO A 122 14.98 -9.69 -14.31
CA PRO A 122 14.56 -8.30 -14.49
C PRO A 122 13.33 -7.95 -13.64
N VAL A 123 12.35 -8.85 -13.59
CA VAL A 123 11.13 -8.67 -12.79
C VAL A 123 11.46 -8.63 -11.29
N GLY A 124 12.30 -9.55 -10.80
CA GLY A 124 12.76 -9.56 -9.42
C GLY A 124 13.53 -8.28 -9.04
N VAL A 125 14.44 -7.82 -9.92
CA VAL A 125 15.22 -6.58 -9.71
C VAL A 125 14.30 -5.36 -9.64
N VAL A 126 13.34 -5.21 -10.56
CA VAL A 126 12.40 -4.08 -10.54
C VAL A 126 11.57 -4.06 -9.25
N LEU A 127 11.09 -5.21 -8.79
CA LEU A 127 10.34 -5.31 -7.53
C LEU A 127 11.19 -4.97 -6.30
N LEU A 128 12.47 -5.37 -6.29
CA LEU A 128 13.39 -5.04 -5.21
C LEU A 128 13.79 -3.55 -5.23
N LEU A 129 14.03 -2.97 -6.40
CA LEU A 129 14.34 -1.54 -6.54
C LEU A 129 13.17 -0.66 -6.11
N THR A 130 11.94 -1.02 -6.48
CA THR A 130 10.74 -0.29 -6.04
C THR A 130 10.56 -0.35 -4.53
N GLU A 131 10.74 -1.52 -3.90
CA GLU A 131 10.72 -1.65 -2.44
C GLU A 131 11.87 -0.84 -1.78
N ALA A 132 13.09 -0.88 -2.35
CA ALA A 132 14.22 -0.10 -1.84
C ALA A 132 13.95 1.41 -1.91
N ALA A 133 13.36 1.90 -3.01
CA ALA A 133 12.96 3.30 -3.15
C ALA A 133 11.94 3.72 -2.09
N ILE A 134 10.93 2.89 -1.82
CA ILE A 134 9.91 3.12 -0.79
C ILE A 134 10.55 3.14 0.62
N VAL A 135 11.47 2.22 0.92
CA VAL A 135 12.13 2.19 2.24
C VAL A 135 13.04 3.41 2.42
N VAL A 136 13.75 3.82 1.36
CA VAL A 136 14.62 5.00 1.40
C VAL A 136 13.82 6.30 1.55
N SER A 137 12.70 6.46 0.84
CA SER A 137 11.82 7.62 0.99
C SER A 137 11.25 7.70 2.42
N ALA A 138 10.74 6.58 2.95
CA ALA A 138 10.23 6.50 4.31
C ALA A 138 11.31 6.80 5.37
N ARG A 139 12.56 6.36 5.17
CA ARG A 139 13.68 6.68 6.07
C ARG A 139 14.09 8.15 6.00
N ARG A 140 14.10 8.74 4.81
CA ARG A 140 14.44 10.17 4.62
C ARG A 140 13.43 11.08 5.30
N GLU A 141 12.15 10.75 5.21
CA GLU A 141 11.10 11.50 5.90
C GLU A 141 11.22 11.43 7.43
N ARG A 142 11.56 10.27 7.99
CA ARG A 142 11.80 10.12 9.44
C ARG A 142 12.98 10.97 9.92
N LYS A 143 14.10 10.99 9.18
CA LYS A 143 15.26 11.83 9.51
C LYS A 143 14.96 13.32 9.41
N ARG A 144 14.09 13.73 8.49
CA ARG A 144 13.67 15.13 8.35
C ARG A 144 12.75 15.58 9.49
N LYS A 145 11.96 14.68 10.08
CA LYS A 145 11.07 14.96 11.22
C LYS A 145 11.77 14.96 12.59
N SER A 146 13.01 14.46 12.70
CA SER A 146 13.78 14.43 13.95
C SER A 146 14.81 15.57 14.07
N ARG A 147 14.79 16.53 13.15
CA ARG A 147 15.65 17.70 13.10
C ARG A 147 14.78 18.95 13.21
#